data_AF-A0A5C6S4K7-F1
#
_entry.id   AF-A0A5C6S4K7-F1
#
_cell.length_a   1.000
_cell.length_b   1.000
_cell.length_c   1.000
_cell.angle_alpha   90.00
_cell.angle_beta   90.00
_cell.angle_gamma   90.00
#
_symmetry.space_group_name_H-M   'P 1'
#
loop_
_entity.id
_entity.type
_entity.pdbx_description
1 polymer ?
#
loop_
_entity_poly.entity_id
_entity_poly.type
_entity_poly.pdbx_seq_one_letter_code
_entity_poly.pdbx_strand_id
1 'polypeptide(L)'
;MELHTQHCQYCGATSVKNILVRAPGESDKVFVACTQCNAFVASYVIAPLGYYHHGKGYESFLRGIHRSGEFMSGRNVKRMFEDRKEQDLEEFKKICQMLADRTEEEE
;
A
#
# COMPACT_ATOMS: atom_id res chain seq x y z
N MET A 1 -12.31 -8.07 -9.17
CA MET A 1 -11.02 -7.85 -8.50
C MET A 1 -10.37 -9.21 -8.34
N GLU A 2 -9.14 -9.37 -8.78
CA GLU A 2 -8.36 -10.59 -8.54
C GLU A 2 -7.47 -10.35 -7.31
N LEU A 3 -7.41 -11.31 -6.38
CA LEU A 3 -6.66 -11.19 -5.14
C LEU A 3 -5.48 -12.17 -5.14
N HIS A 4 -4.28 -11.67 -4.92
CA HIS A 4 -3.08 -12.48 -4.76
C HIS A 4 -2.43 -12.20 -3.40
N THR A 5 -2.28 -13.25 -2.60
CA THR A 5 -1.47 -13.21 -1.38
C THR A 5 -0.03 -13.53 -1.74
N GLN A 6 0.91 -12.67 -1.30
CA GLN A 6 2.33 -12.89 -1.56
C GLN A 6 2.89 -14.00 -0.68
N HIS A 7 3.77 -14.80 -1.28
CA HIS A 7 4.49 -15.87 -0.59
C HIS A 7 5.99 -15.73 -0.84
N CYS A 8 6.80 -16.18 0.11
CA CYS A 8 8.24 -16.28 -0.08
C CYS A 8 8.58 -17.45 -1.00
N GLN A 9 9.23 -17.19 -2.12
CA GLN A 9 9.61 -18.24 -3.09
C GLN A 9 10.72 -19.18 -2.62
N TYR A 10 11.32 -18.88 -1.47
CA TYR A 10 12.41 -19.70 -0.90
C TYR A 10 11.94 -20.60 0.25
N CYS A 11 10.99 -20.15 1.07
CA CYS A 11 10.53 -20.91 2.24
C CYS A 11 9.02 -21.15 2.28
N GLY A 12 8.25 -20.66 1.30
CA GLY A 12 6.80 -20.79 1.23
C GLY A 12 6.00 -19.92 2.21
N ALA A 13 6.66 -19.22 3.14
CA ALA A 13 5.96 -18.41 4.15
C ALA A 13 5.13 -17.28 3.52
N THR A 14 3.91 -17.09 4.04
CA THR A 14 3.02 -15.94 3.74
C THR A 14 3.40 -14.68 4.53
N SER A 15 4.22 -14.83 5.57
CA SER A 15 4.64 -13.72 6.42
C SER A 15 5.75 -12.89 5.75
N VAL A 16 5.36 -11.70 5.30
CA VAL A 16 6.23 -10.73 4.63
C VAL A 16 6.07 -9.34 5.25
N LYS A 17 7.12 -8.52 5.16
CA LYS A 17 7.12 -7.12 5.61
C LYS A 17 7.43 -6.19 4.44
N ASN A 18 6.73 -5.06 4.42
CA ASN A 18 6.95 -3.98 3.46
C ASN A 18 7.93 -2.94 4.04
N ILE A 19 8.95 -2.60 3.27
CA ILE A 19 10.00 -1.64 3.62
C ILE A 19 9.90 -0.48 2.63
N LEU A 20 9.35 0.65 3.10
CA LEU A 20 9.19 1.85 2.29
C LEU A 20 10.49 2.66 2.27
N VAL A 21 11.06 2.83 1.08
CA VAL A 21 12.28 3.59 0.82
C VAL A 21 11.92 4.85 0.04
N ARG A 22 12.44 5.99 0.51
CA ARG A 22 12.24 7.30 -0.12
C ARG A 22 13.59 7.96 -0.32
N ALA A 23 13.87 8.39 -1.53
CA ALA A 23 15.08 9.12 -1.87
C ALA A 23 14.71 10.44 -2.58
N PRO A 24 15.41 11.56 -2.32
CA PRO A 24 15.16 12.81 -3.01
C PRO A 24 15.29 12.64 -4.53
N GLY A 25 14.29 13.09 -5.29
CA GLY A 25 14.30 13.02 -6.76
C GLY A 25 13.98 11.64 -7.35
N GLU A 26 13.68 10.64 -6.52
CA GLU A 26 13.23 9.32 -6.97
C GLU A 26 11.79 9.03 -6.54
N SER A 27 11.09 8.19 -7.31
CA SER A 27 9.81 7.63 -6.89
C SER A 27 9.96 6.80 -5.61
N ASP A 28 8.98 6.89 -4.71
CA ASP A 28 8.92 6.04 -3.51
C ASP A 28 8.91 4.56 -3.93
N LYS A 29 9.70 3.72 -3.25
CA LYS A 29 9.81 2.27 -3.54
C LYS A 29 9.44 1.46 -2.31
N VAL A 30 8.76 0.33 -2.49
CA VAL A 30 8.50 -0.65 -1.44
C VAL A 30 9.29 -1.91 -1.74
N PHE A 31 10.15 -2.33 -0.82
CA PHE A 31 10.80 -3.63 -0.85
C PHE A 31 10.05 -4.58 0.07
N VAL A 32 9.73 -5.77 -0.42
CA VAL A 32 9.05 -6.82 0.34
C VAL A 32 10.09 -7.84 0.75
N ALA A 33 10.19 -8.10 2.05
CA ALA A 33 11.10 -9.09 2.60
C ALA A 33 10.31 -10.15 3.38
N CYS A 34 10.72 -11.42 3.27
CA CYS A 34 10.17 -12.48 4.11
C CYS A 34 10.57 -12.26 5.57
N THR A 35 9.63 -12.41 6.51
CA THR A 35 9.94 -12.26 7.94
C THR A 35 10.58 -13.51 8.56
N GLN A 36 10.53 -14.66 7.89
CA GLN A 36 11.14 -15.91 8.37
C GLN A 36 12.59 -16.08 7.92
N CYS A 37 12.85 -15.98 6.60
CA CYS A 37 14.20 -16.22 6.05
C CYS A 37 14.92 -14.95 5.58
N ASN A 38 14.32 -13.77 5.74
CA ASN A 38 14.84 -12.48 5.27
C ASN A 38 15.10 -12.38 3.75
N ALA A 39 14.65 -13.34 2.95
CA ALA A 39 14.79 -13.27 1.51
C ALA A 39 14.03 -12.08 0.91
N PHE A 40 14.59 -11.49 -0.13
CA PHE A 40 13.93 -10.49 -0.96
C PHE A 40 12.82 -11.15 -1.78
N VAL A 41 11.58 -10.66 -1.63
CA VAL A 41 10.38 -11.28 -2.22
C VAL A 41 9.92 -10.50 -3.46
N ALA A 42 9.83 -9.18 -3.35
CA ALA A 42 9.35 -8.32 -4.44
C ALA A 42 9.75 -6.87 -4.21
N SER A 43 9.68 -6.05 -5.26
CA SER A 43 9.73 -4.59 -5.13
C SER A 43 8.70 -3.92 -6.00
N TYR A 44 8.15 -2.80 -5.52
CA TYR A 44 7.19 -1.97 -6.25
C TYR A 44 7.64 -0.52 -6.27
N VAL A 45 7.40 0.16 -7.38
CA VAL A 45 7.51 1.61 -7.48
C VAL A 45 6.12 2.18 -7.25
N ILE A 46 6.00 3.11 -6.29
CA ILE A 46 4.74 3.76 -5.99
C ILE A 46 4.53 4.89 -7.00
N ALA A 47 3.41 4.85 -7.70
CA ALA A 47 2.99 5.94 -8.58
C ALA A 47 2.81 7.25 -7.80
N PRO A 48 2.91 8.42 -8.45
CA PRO A 48 2.48 9.69 -7.87
C PRO A 48 1.12 9.58 -7.16
N LEU A 49 1.02 10.15 -5.96
CA LEU A 49 -0.16 10.06 -5.09
C LEU A 49 -0.59 8.63 -4.68
N GLY A 50 0.16 7.59 -5.03
CA GLY A 50 -0.20 6.20 -4.77
C GLY A 50 -0.12 5.81 -3.30
N TYR A 51 0.69 6.49 -2.50
CA TYR A 51 0.88 6.17 -1.08
C TYR A 51 -0.13 6.89 -0.17
N TYR A 52 -1.01 6.12 0.45
CA TYR A 52 -1.87 6.56 1.55
C TYR A 52 -1.55 5.76 2.81
N HIS A 53 -1.41 6.44 3.94
CA HIS A 53 -1.21 5.79 5.24
C HIS A 53 -2.44 6.03 6.10
N HIS A 54 -3.31 5.02 6.18
CA HIS A 54 -4.49 5.08 7.03
C HIS A 54 -4.11 5.43 8.48
N GLY A 55 -4.88 6.31 9.11
CA GLY A 55 -4.62 6.83 10.45
C GLY A 55 -3.56 7.93 10.53
N LYS A 56 -2.81 8.22 9.46
CA LYS A 56 -1.97 9.43 9.39
C LYS A 56 -2.82 10.55 8.80
N GLY A 57 -2.94 11.66 9.54
CA GLY A 57 -3.78 12.79 9.15
C GLY A 57 -3.30 13.52 7.89
N TYR A 58 -4.04 14.56 7.52
CA TYR A 58 -3.88 15.33 6.29
C TYR A 58 -2.44 15.81 6.01
N GLU A 59 -1.71 16.25 7.04
CA GLU A 59 -0.30 16.66 6.91
C GLU A 59 0.62 15.56 6.34
N SER A 60 0.38 14.31 6.73
CA SER A 60 1.14 13.18 6.20
C SER A 60 0.83 12.94 4.72
N PHE A 61 -0.43 13.15 4.33
CA PHE A 61 -0.87 13.05 2.95
C PHE A 61 -0.23 14.16 2.09
N LEU A 62 -0.26 15.41 2.58
CA LEU A 62 0.38 16.56 1.92
C LEU A 62 1.87 16.33 1.63
N ARG A 63 2.61 15.76 2.60
CA ARG A 63 4.02 15.42 2.40
C ARG A 63 4.22 14.41 1.26
N GLY A 64 3.28 13.49 1.06
CA GLY A 64 3.28 12.56 -0.08
C GLY A 64 3.14 13.27 -1.41
N ILE A 65 2.18 14.20 -1.51
CA ILE A 65 1.94 15.00 -2.72
C ILE A 65 3.13 15.87 -3.08
N HIS A 66 3.71 16.54 -2.09
CA HIS A 66 4.88 17.38 -2.31
C HIS A 66 6.05 16.57 -2.88
N ARG A 67 6.21 15.31 -2.46
CA ARG A 67 7.26 14.42 -2.99
C ARG A 67 6.97 13.94 -4.42
N SER A 68 5.69 13.78 -4.80
CA SER A 68 5.36 13.36 -6.16
C SER A 68 5.54 14.46 -7.21
N GLY A 69 5.79 15.70 -6.79
CA GLY A 69 6.00 16.83 -7.70
C GLY A 69 4.74 17.32 -8.41
N GLU A 70 3.57 16.81 -8.02
CA GLU A 70 2.29 17.20 -8.62
C GLU A 70 1.78 18.50 -8.01
N PHE A 71 1.44 19.46 -8.88
CA PHE A 71 0.80 20.71 -8.47
C PHE A 71 -0.73 20.57 -8.52
N MET A 72 -1.34 20.67 -7.35
CA MET A 72 -2.81 20.66 -7.21
C MET A 72 -3.27 21.79 -6.29
N SER A 73 -4.49 22.28 -6.51
CA SER A 73 -5.09 23.22 -5.56
C SER A 73 -5.32 22.56 -4.21
N GLY A 74 -5.11 23.30 -3.11
CA GLY A 74 -5.31 22.78 -1.75
C GLY A 74 -6.74 22.25 -1.49
N ARG A 75 -7.75 22.80 -2.18
CA ARG A 75 -9.13 22.29 -2.13
C ARG A 75 -9.26 20.89 -2.74
N ASN A 76 -8.61 20.66 -3.89
CA ASN A 76 -8.62 19.35 -4.53
C ASN A 76 -7.88 18.32 -3.66
N VAL A 77 -6.74 18.71 -3.12
CA VAL A 77 -5.93 17.85 -2.24
C VAL A 77 -6.72 17.42 -1.00
N LYS A 78 -7.42 18.37 -0.37
CA LYS A 78 -8.28 18.07 0.78
C LYS A 78 -9.40 17.10 0.43
N ARG A 79 -10.09 17.34 -0.69
CA ARG A 79 -11.14 16.44 -1.17
C ARG A 79 -10.59 15.03 -1.41
N MET A 80 -9.46 14.90 -2.11
CA MET A 80 -8.81 13.61 -2.36
C MET A 80 -8.44 12.87 -1.07
N PHE A 81 -8.00 13.58 -0.04
CA PHE A 81 -7.69 12.97 1.23
C PHE A 81 -8.92 12.35 1.90
N GLU A 82 -10.02 13.10 1.98
CA GLU A 82 -11.26 12.59 2.59
C GLU A 82 -11.84 11.44 1.74
N ASP A 83 -11.86 11.59 0.42
CA ASP A 83 -12.33 10.55 -0.51
C ASP A 83 -11.54 9.24 -0.31
N ARG A 84 -10.20 9.30 -0.30
CA ARG A 84 -9.35 8.10 -0.08
C ARG A 84 -9.54 7.50 1.30
N LYS A 85 -9.72 8.32 2.32
CA LYS A 85 -9.87 7.85 3.70
C LYS A 85 -11.11 6.97 3.84
N GLU A 86 -12.21 7.35 3.19
CA GLU A 86 -13.46 6.60 3.21
C GLU A 86 -13.41 5.40 2.24
N GLN A 87 -13.02 5.65 0.98
CA GLN A 87 -13.02 4.64 -0.07
C GLN A 87 -12.05 3.49 0.22
N ASP A 88 -10.79 3.79 0.57
CA ASP A 88 -9.77 2.76 0.83
C ASP A 88 -10.17 1.89 2.04
N LEU A 89 -10.90 2.45 3.02
CA LEU A 89 -11.38 1.71 4.19
C LEU A 89 -12.52 0.75 3.83
N GLU A 90 -13.47 1.20 3.02
CA GLU A 90 -14.55 0.34 2.53
C GLU A 90 -14.03 -0.76 1.60
N GLU A 91 -13.10 -0.42 0.72
CA GLU A 91 -12.45 -1.38 -0.17
C GLU A 91 -11.65 -2.41 0.63
N PHE A 92 -10.90 -1.99 1.65
CA PHE A 92 -10.17 -2.91 2.53
C PHE A 92 -11.12 -3.92 3.22
N LYS A 93 -12.29 -3.48 3.70
CA LYS A 93 -13.28 -4.39 4.30
C LYS A 93 -13.76 -5.45 3.31
N LYS A 94 -14.02 -5.06 2.06
CA LYS A 94 -14.41 -5.99 0.98
C LYS A 94 -13.31 -6.99 0.68
N ILE A 95 -12.06 -6.54 0.60
CA ILE A 95 -10.89 -7.42 0.40
C ILE A 95 -10.78 -8.44 1.53
N CYS A 96 -10.95 -8.04 2.79
CA CYS A 96 -10.94 -8.97 3.93
C CYS A 96 -12.03 -10.04 3.83
N GLN A 97 -13.26 -9.66 3.44
CA GLN A 97 -14.36 -10.61 3.23
C GLN A 97 -14.01 -11.61 2.13
N MET A 98 -13.57 -11.14 0.97
CA MET A 98 -13.19 -12.00 -0.15
C MET A 98 -12.03 -12.96 0.19
N LEU A 99 -11.11 -12.56 1.06
CA LEU A 99 -10.03 -13.45 1.52
C LEU A 99 -10.54 -14.53 2.50
N ALA A 100 -11.49 -14.18 3.38
CA ALA A 100 -12.11 -15.14 4.29
C ALA A 100 -12.91 -16.19 3.51
N ASP A 101 -13.75 -15.76 2.58
CA ASP A 101 -14.58 -16.65 1.76
C ASP A 101 -13.74 -17.67 0.98
N ARG A 102 -12.58 -17.25 0.44
CA ARG A 102 -11.64 -18.16 -0.24
C ARG A 102 -11.03 -19.21 0.67
N THR A 103 -10.84 -18.90 1.95
CA THR A 103 -10.25 -19.84 2.90
C THR A 103 -11.29 -20.90 3.29
N GLU A 104 -12.56 -20.52 3.41
CA GLU A 104 -13.68 -21.43 3.69
C GLU A 104 -14.02 -22.36 2.50
N GLU A 105 -13.74 -21.96 1.25
CA GLU A 105 -13.91 -22.81 0.06
C GLU A 105 -12.76 -23.82 -0.14
N GLU A 106 -11.60 -23.58 0.46
CA GLU A 106 -10.41 -24.44 0.36
C GLU A 106 -10.31 -25.48 1.52
N GLU A 107 -11.17 -25.36 2.55
CA GLU A 107 -11.31 -26.30 3.69
C GLU A 107 -12.42 -27.35 3.49
#